data_AF-A0A7G7XE15-F1
#
_entry.id   AF-A0A7G7XE15-F1
#
_cell.length_a   1.000
_cell.length_b   1.000
_cell.length_c   1.000
_cell.angle_alpha   90.00
_cell.angle_beta   90.00
_cell.angle_gamma   90.00
#
_symmetry.space_group_name_H-M   'P 1'
#
loop_
_entity.id
_entity.type
_entity.pdbx_description
1 polymer ?
#
loop_
_entity_poly.entity_id
_entity_poly.type
_entity_poly.pdbx_seq_one_letter_code
_entity_poly.pdbx_strand_id
1 'polypeptide(L)'
;MPAPRRAPWLIPALIPALIPLHLHAAPPLLALVPLPAAATPAPNSLHLLDNMPLATSQQGLGLCFSHSAAAVFNYYQCQAAKEDCTRIDKHQLAAPLDMARYGRKPTGEVDSVGSYEDIDEGGDPLYTLENAALMVGTVVSQACFSEEKLFKDKFVPSGAITAADVKAQRAVLKALEDFYQQHRLKAPCADCVASPAQVAELQAIYATPRDARGIAQALGKPHFGGFFSAIIIPPECRRLSRRALFELKDKLQIRALPETSQQKHFAGLYPALTQAIDAGNPVIIANVCLYRDAKQKKCPEQYQHSLVAYGHARLCTPQGQCQEGLKVLNSWGQQWQEHEGQQWFDARRLLDSTGYGKQSIGWLERKHPPEH
;
A
#
# COMPACT_ATOMS: atom_id res chain seq x y z
N MET A 1 -66.64 20.19 -9.11
CA MET A 1 -65.22 20.33 -9.52
C MET A 1 -64.34 19.80 -8.40
N PRO A 2 -63.76 18.59 -8.53
CA PRO A 2 -62.89 18.03 -7.52
C PRO A 2 -61.41 18.34 -7.83
N ALA A 3 -60.64 18.63 -6.78
CA ALA A 3 -59.21 18.89 -6.82
C ALA A 3 -58.40 17.62 -7.20
N PRO A 4 -57.25 17.75 -7.88
CA PRO A 4 -56.44 16.60 -8.25
C PRO A 4 -55.61 16.08 -7.08
N ARG A 5 -55.56 14.76 -6.96
CA ARG A 5 -54.77 13.98 -5.99
C ARG A 5 -53.27 14.23 -6.21
N ARG A 6 -52.54 14.57 -5.15
CA ARG A 6 -51.07 14.54 -5.12
C ARG A 6 -50.59 13.11 -4.91
N ALA A 7 -49.78 12.61 -5.85
CA ALA A 7 -49.04 11.36 -5.71
C ALA A 7 -47.89 11.50 -4.71
N PRO A 8 -47.48 10.43 -4.01
CA PRO A 8 -46.35 10.45 -3.10
C PRO A 8 -45.03 10.48 -3.88
N TRP A 9 -44.11 11.32 -3.43
CA TRP A 9 -42.76 11.43 -3.94
C TRP A 9 -41.98 10.15 -3.58
N LEU A 10 -41.61 9.38 -4.60
CA LEU A 10 -40.60 8.34 -4.49
C LEU A 10 -39.25 9.01 -4.25
N ILE A 11 -38.68 8.80 -3.07
CA ILE A 11 -37.28 9.10 -2.77
C ILE A 11 -36.45 8.10 -3.59
N PRO A 12 -35.57 8.52 -4.51
CA PRO A 12 -34.67 7.59 -5.15
C PRO A 12 -33.67 7.10 -4.10
N ALA A 13 -33.70 5.79 -3.84
CA ALA A 13 -32.66 5.12 -3.09
C ALA A 13 -31.31 5.38 -3.79
N LEU A 14 -30.42 6.10 -3.13
CA LEU A 14 -29.00 6.19 -3.47
C LEU A 14 -28.39 4.78 -3.28
N ILE A 15 -28.40 4.00 -4.35
CA ILE A 15 -27.58 2.80 -4.48
C ILE A 15 -26.13 3.31 -4.60
N PRO A 16 -25.20 2.98 -3.69
CA PRO A 16 -23.79 3.23 -3.94
C PRO A 16 -23.42 2.35 -5.14
N ALA A 17 -23.07 3.01 -6.24
CA ALA A 17 -22.76 2.36 -7.50
C ALA A 17 -21.65 1.32 -7.28
N LEU A 18 -22.02 0.06 -7.44
CA LEU A 18 -21.12 -1.07 -7.58
C LEU A 18 -20.05 -0.73 -8.63
N ILE A 19 -18.81 -0.69 -8.16
CA ILE A 19 -17.62 -0.26 -8.88
C ILE A 19 -17.37 -1.19 -10.07
N PRO A 20 -17.26 -0.69 -11.31
CA PRO A 20 -16.65 -1.45 -12.38
C PRO A 20 -15.14 -1.35 -12.21
N LEU A 21 -14.53 -2.34 -11.55
CA LEU A 21 -13.15 -2.75 -11.84
C LEU A 21 -13.14 -3.43 -13.22
N HIS A 22 -13.50 -2.66 -14.25
CA HIS A 22 -13.40 -3.05 -15.64
C HIS A 22 -12.26 -2.24 -16.22
N LEU A 23 -11.10 -2.86 -16.40
CA LEU A 23 -10.31 -2.63 -17.59
C LEU A 23 -9.48 -3.88 -17.85
N HIS A 24 -9.66 -4.43 -19.05
CA HIS A 24 -8.62 -4.91 -19.96
C HIS A 24 -7.30 -5.37 -19.33
N ALA A 25 -6.87 -6.57 -19.75
CA ALA A 25 -5.46 -6.96 -19.80
C ALA A 25 -4.52 -5.74 -19.83
N ALA A 26 -3.77 -5.55 -18.73
CA ALA A 26 -2.84 -4.43 -18.47
C ALA A 26 -3.32 -3.04 -18.96
N PRO A 27 -3.85 -2.15 -18.10
CA PRO A 27 -4.04 -0.76 -18.52
C PRO A 27 -2.69 -0.21 -19.02
N PRO A 28 -2.65 0.57 -20.10
CA PRO A 28 -1.40 1.03 -20.71
C PRO A 28 -0.58 1.82 -19.70
N LEU A 29 0.46 1.18 -19.17
CA LEU A 29 1.40 1.69 -18.18
C LEU A 29 2.22 2.83 -18.80
N LEU A 30 1.75 4.08 -18.70
CA LEU A 30 2.46 5.23 -19.26
C LEU A 30 3.40 5.94 -18.29
N ALA A 31 3.30 5.67 -16.98
CA ALA A 31 4.30 6.13 -16.02
C ALA A 31 5.55 5.25 -16.05
N LEU A 32 5.36 3.92 -16.16
CA LEU A 32 6.43 2.93 -16.24
C LEU A 32 6.77 2.67 -17.70
N VAL A 33 7.38 3.67 -18.36
CA VAL A 33 7.87 3.51 -19.73
C VAL A 33 9.25 2.90 -19.67
N PRO A 34 9.43 1.67 -20.16
CA PRO A 34 10.74 1.05 -20.17
C PRO A 34 11.66 1.75 -21.18
N LEU A 35 12.90 1.95 -20.77
CA LEU A 35 13.96 2.40 -21.65
C LEU A 35 14.33 1.29 -22.64
N PRO A 36 14.88 1.63 -23.81
CA PRO A 36 15.25 0.63 -24.82
C PRO A 36 16.16 -0.45 -24.24
N ALA A 37 15.90 -1.73 -24.53
CA ALA A 37 16.71 -2.85 -24.03
C ALA A 37 18.19 -2.78 -24.42
N ALA A 38 18.52 -2.08 -25.52
CA ALA A 38 19.89 -1.85 -25.95
C ALA A 38 20.61 -0.71 -25.19
N ALA A 39 19.89 0.05 -24.36
CA ALA A 39 20.47 1.14 -23.59
C ALA A 39 21.24 0.59 -22.39
N THR A 40 22.49 1.01 -22.23
CA THR A 40 23.36 0.56 -21.13
C THR A 40 23.73 1.72 -20.22
N PRO A 41 24.02 1.47 -18.93
CA PRO A 41 24.48 2.52 -18.03
C PRO A 41 25.76 3.17 -18.55
N ALA A 42 25.78 4.51 -18.59
CA ALA A 42 26.98 5.28 -18.84
C ALA A 42 28.02 5.01 -17.73
N PRO A 43 29.33 5.14 -18.02
CA PRO A 43 30.38 4.92 -17.03
C PRO A 43 30.12 5.69 -15.73
N ASN A 44 30.23 5.01 -14.59
CA ASN A 44 30.05 5.55 -13.24
C ASN A 44 28.66 6.16 -12.95
N SER A 45 27.65 5.89 -13.79
CA SER A 45 26.28 6.39 -13.54
C SER A 45 25.40 5.40 -12.79
N LEU A 46 25.76 4.12 -12.76
CA LEU A 46 24.94 3.08 -12.14
C LEU A 46 25.07 3.11 -10.62
N HIS A 47 23.94 3.31 -9.94
CA HIS A 47 23.80 3.05 -8.52
C HIS A 47 22.58 2.16 -8.27
N LEU A 48 22.78 1.08 -7.52
CA LEU A 48 21.73 0.15 -7.11
C LEU A 48 21.86 -0.11 -5.61
N LEU A 49 20.75 0.00 -4.90
CA LEU A 49 20.66 -0.50 -3.55
C LEU A 49 20.64 -2.02 -3.60
N ASP A 50 21.61 -2.62 -2.91
CA ASP A 50 21.63 -4.06 -2.70
C ASP A 50 20.62 -4.47 -1.61
N ASN A 51 20.29 -5.76 -1.55
CA ASN A 51 19.52 -6.34 -0.46
C ASN A 51 18.11 -5.74 -0.27
N MET A 52 17.45 -5.39 -1.38
CA MET A 52 16.02 -5.02 -1.37
C MET A 52 15.14 -6.22 -1.01
N PRO A 53 14.04 -6.05 -0.26
CA PRO A 53 13.09 -7.13 0.00
C PRO A 53 12.41 -7.59 -1.29
N LEU A 54 11.91 -8.83 -1.28
CA LEU A 54 11.12 -9.38 -2.39
C LEU A 54 9.87 -8.53 -2.66
N ALA A 55 9.46 -8.48 -3.92
CA ALA A 55 8.23 -7.80 -4.31
C ALA A 55 7.03 -8.52 -3.69
N THR A 56 6.17 -7.76 -3.03
CA THR A 56 4.91 -8.26 -2.49
C THR A 56 3.78 -7.94 -3.45
N SER A 57 2.65 -8.66 -3.36
CA SER A 57 1.49 -8.42 -4.21
C SER A 57 0.33 -7.88 -3.39
N GLN A 58 -0.22 -6.74 -3.78
CA GLN A 58 -1.47 -6.22 -3.23
C GLN A 58 -2.68 -7.05 -3.63
N GLN A 59 -2.48 -8.07 -4.49
CA GLN A 59 -3.56 -8.89 -5.05
C GLN A 59 -4.63 -7.96 -5.66
N GLY A 60 -5.91 -8.32 -5.55
CA GLY A 60 -7.01 -7.50 -6.01
C GLY A 60 -7.27 -6.24 -5.18
N LEU A 61 -6.48 -5.94 -4.15
CA LEU A 61 -6.71 -4.84 -3.21
C LEU A 61 -6.09 -3.52 -3.69
N GLY A 62 -6.59 -2.39 -3.19
CA GLY A 62 -6.09 -1.03 -3.44
C GLY A 62 -5.02 -0.57 -2.44
N LEU A 63 -3.99 -1.39 -2.21
CA LEU A 63 -3.04 -1.24 -1.09
C LEU A 63 -1.61 -0.87 -1.50
N CYS A 64 -1.37 -0.40 -2.72
CA CYS A 64 -0.03 -0.03 -3.19
C CYS A 64 0.77 0.86 -2.21
N PHE A 65 0.08 1.75 -1.49
CA PHE A 65 0.67 2.65 -0.51
C PHE A 65 1.31 1.91 0.67
N SER A 66 0.62 0.91 1.23
CA SER A 66 1.12 0.15 2.38
C SER A 66 2.19 -0.85 1.96
N HIS A 67 2.13 -1.37 0.73
CA HIS A 67 3.20 -2.18 0.16
C HIS A 67 4.48 -1.38 -0.07
N SER A 68 4.37 -0.14 -0.54
CA SER A 68 5.53 0.75 -0.72
C SER A 68 6.16 1.12 0.63
N ALA A 69 5.33 1.44 1.63
CA ALA A 69 5.79 1.66 2.99
C ALA A 69 6.46 0.39 3.58
N ALA A 70 5.86 -0.79 3.38
CA ALA A 70 6.39 -2.04 3.90
C ALA A 70 7.72 -2.42 3.26
N ALA A 71 7.91 -2.13 1.97
CA ALA A 71 9.19 -2.35 1.29
C ALA A 71 10.32 -1.51 1.92
N VAL A 72 10.08 -0.23 2.19
CA VAL A 72 11.08 0.62 2.86
C VAL A 72 11.30 0.18 4.31
N PHE A 73 10.24 -0.10 5.07
CA PHE A 73 10.34 -0.64 6.42
C PHE A 73 11.20 -1.91 6.45
N ASN A 74 10.89 -2.87 5.58
CA ASN A 74 11.55 -4.16 5.54
C ASN A 74 13.00 -4.05 5.06
N TYR A 75 13.30 -3.18 4.10
CA TYR A 75 14.68 -2.88 3.72
C TYR A 75 15.52 -2.52 4.95
N TYR A 76 15.06 -1.55 5.74
CA TYR A 76 15.77 -1.12 6.94
C TYR A 76 15.88 -2.20 8.01
N GLN A 77 14.87 -3.06 8.15
CA GLN A 77 14.94 -4.23 9.03
C GLN A 77 16.04 -5.19 8.62
N CYS A 78 16.15 -5.51 7.33
CA CYS A 78 17.19 -6.39 6.82
C CYS A 78 18.58 -5.79 7.04
N GLN A 79 18.74 -4.48 6.82
CA GLN A 79 20.00 -3.78 7.07
C GLN A 79 20.38 -3.81 8.57
N ALA A 80 19.40 -3.61 9.46
CA ALA A 80 19.62 -3.66 10.90
C ALA A 80 20.00 -5.09 11.36
N ALA A 81 19.30 -6.10 10.86
CA ALA A 81 19.57 -7.52 11.14
C ALA A 81 20.87 -8.01 10.47
N LYS A 82 21.39 -7.30 9.46
CA LYS A 82 22.49 -7.73 8.59
C LYS A 82 22.22 -9.06 7.91
N GLU A 83 20.96 -9.28 7.52
CA GLU A 83 20.49 -10.49 6.85
C GLU A 83 20.10 -10.21 5.41
N ASP A 84 20.18 -11.25 4.58
CA ASP A 84 19.64 -11.23 3.22
C ASP A 84 18.11 -11.06 3.29
N CYS A 85 17.62 -9.97 2.72
CA CYS A 85 16.24 -9.53 2.75
C CYS A 85 15.29 -10.48 2.00
N THR A 86 15.84 -11.35 1.15
CA THR A 86 15.09 -12.41 0.46
C THR A 86 14.95 -13.68 1.29
N ARG A 87 15.71 -13.81 2.39
CA ARG A 87 15.82 -15.02 3.23
C ARG A 87 15.53 -14.79 4.71
N ILE A 88 15.47 -13.54 5.14
CA ILE A 88 15.14 -13.14 6.52
C ILE A 88 13.80 -13.77 6.96
N ASP A 89 13.73 -14.10 8.25
CA ASP A 89 12.52 -14.67 8.84
C ASP A 89 11.32 -13.70 8.66
N LYS A 90 10.22 -14.21 8.11
CA LYS A 90 8.95 -13.49 7.96
C LYS A 90 8.36 -13.01 9.31
N HIS A 91 8.84 -13.50 10.44
CA HIS A 91 8.54 -12.94 11.76
C HIS A 91 9.12 -11.54 11.99
N GLN A 92 10.19 -11.18 11.27
CA GLN A 92 10.86 -9.88 11.36
C GLN A 92 10.37 -8.87 10.32
N LEU A 93 9.65 -9.33 9.29
CA LEU A 93 9.14 -8.51 8.20
C LEU A 93 7.73 -8.01 8.50
N ALA A 94 7.47 -6.73 8.24
CA ALA A 94 6.15 -6.11 8.36
C ALA A 94 5.20 -6.63 7.26
N ALA A 95 3.97 -6.93 7.68
CA ALA A 95 2.87 -7.30 6.79
C ALA A 95 2.29 -6.07 6.08
N PRO A 96 2.34 -5.98 4.73
CA PRO A 96 1.76 -4.86 3.99
C PRO A 96 0.26 -4.63 4.27
N LEU A 97 -0.51 -5.73 4.41
CA LEU A 97 -1.93 -5.66 4.74
C LEU A 97 -2.20 -5.06 6.13
N ASP A 98 -1.40 -5.39 7.15
CA ASP A 98 -1.54 -4.74 8.47
C ASP A 98 -1.08 -3.28 8.42
N MET A 99 0.00 -3.02 7.67
CA MET A 99 0.56 -1.69 7.53
C MET A 99 -0.44 -0.66 6.97
N ALA A 100 -1.44 -1.11 6.20
CA ALA A 100 -2.50 -0.27 5.68
C ALA A 100 -3.27 0.53 6.75
N ARG A 101 -3.35 0.02 8.00
CA ARG A 101 -4.01 0.74 9.09
C ARG A 101 -3.39 2.11 9.40
N TYR A 102 -2.09 2.23 9.15
CA TYR A 102 -1.32 3.43 9.47
C TYR A 102 -1.47 4.53 8.41
N GLY A 103 -2.15 4.24 7.30
CA GLY A 103 -2.54 5.23 6.28
C GLY A 103 -3.73 6.10 6.67
N ARG A 104 -4.32 5.86 7.85
CA ARG A 104 -5.46 6.62 8.39
C ARG A 104 -5.05 7.47 9.58
N LYS A 105 -5.86 8.50 9.88
CA LYS A 105 -5.68 9.32 11.07
C LYS A 105 -5.96 8.47 12.31
N PRO A 106 -5.11 8.53 13.35
CA PRO A 106 -5.37 7.80 14.57
C PRO A 106 -6.62 8.35 15.26
N THR A 107 -7.32 7.46 15.96
CA THR A 107 -8.48 7.82 16.82
C THR A 107 -8.07 8.22 18.23
N GLY A 108 -6.78 8.11 18.55
CA GLY A 108 -6.18 8.42 19.84
C GLY A 108 -4.70 8.81 19.70
N GLU A 109 -3.86 8.31 20.60
CA GLU A 109 -2.43 8.60 20.63
C GLU A 109 -1.70 8.05 19.39
N VAL A 110 -0.88 8.89 18.75
CA VAL A 110 -0.18 8.60 17.49
C VAL A 110 0.87 7.48 17.60
N ASP A 111 1.39 7.23 18.79
CA ASP A 111 2.37 6.17 19.08
C ASP A 111 1.71 4.86 19.54
N SER A 112 0.38 4.85 19.67
CA SER A 112 -0.38 3.68 20.10
C SER A 112 -0.95 2.91 18.91
N VAL A 113 -0.61 1.62 18.84
CA VAL A 113 -1.18 0.71 17.83
C VAL A 113 -2.70 0.64 17.93
N GLY A 114 -3.24 0.76 19.15
CA GLY A 114 -4.68 0.70 19.40
C GLY A 114 -5.43 1.88 18.78
N SER A 115 -4.75 2.96 18.42
CA SER A 115 -5.34 4.13 17.78
C SER A 115 -5.49 4.00 16.26
N TYR A 116 -4.93 2.94 15.65
CA TYR A 116 -5.05 2.64 14.23
C TYR A 116 -5.88 1.36 14.05
N GLU A 117 -7.20 1.51 14.01
CA GLU A 117 -8.10 0.35 14.03
C GLU A 117 -8.54 -0.12 12.65
N ASP A 118 -8.63 0.80 11.69
CA ASP A 118 -9.26 0.58 10.38
C ASP A 118 -8.24 0.18 9.32
N ILE A 119 -8.50 -0.89 8.57
CA ILE A 119 -7.78 -1.20 7.34
C ILE A 119 -8.69 -0.87 6.16
N ASP A 120 -8.27 0.06 5.34
CA ASP A 120 -8.98 0.49 4.14
C ASP A 120 -8.04 0.57 2.93
N GLU A 121 -8.64 0.64 1.75
CA GLU A 121 -7.93 0.93 0.51
C GLU A 121 -7.72 2.43 0.32
N GLY A 122 -6.64 2.77 -0.39
CA GLY A 122 -6.23 4.15 -0.65
C GLY A 122 -5.63 4.83 0.59
N GLY A 123 -4.42 5.33 0.45
CA GLY A 123 -3.68 5.98 1.52
C GLY A 123 -2.41 6.65 1.01
N ASP A 124 -1.79 7.45 1.88
CA ASP A 124 -0.51 8.09 1.59
C ASP A 124 0.63 7.18 2.08
N PRO A 125 1.57 6.76 1.22
CA PRO A 125 2.61 5.80 1.59
C PRO A 125 3.64 6.39 2.57
N LEU A 126 3.92 7.70 2.51
CA LEU A 126 4.90 8.34 3.38
C LEU A 126 4.35 8.51 4.79
N TYR A 127 3.11 8.98 4.89
CA TYR A 127 2.37 9.04 6.16
C TYR A 127 2.19 7.65 6.79
N THR A 128 1.91 6.64 5.96
CA THR A 128 1.83 5.25 6.42
C THR A 128 3.16 4.76 6.99
N LEU A 129 4.26 5.00 6.28
CA LEU A 129 5.60 4.66 6.74
C LEU A 129 5.98 5.40 8.03
N GLU A 130 5.72 6.71 8.09
CA GLU A 130 6.00 7.55 9.26
C GLU A 130 5.30 7.01 10.51
N ASN A 131 3.99 6.76 10.42
CA ASN A 131 3.21 6.25 11.53
C ASN A 131 3.66 4.85 11.94
N ALA A 132 3.82 3.94 10.98
CA ALA A 132 4.17 2.54 11.27
C ALA A 132 5.58 2.40 11.84
N ALA A 133 6.57 3.10 11.25
CA ALA A 133 7.98 2.94 11.56
C ALA A 133 8.46 3.89 12.66
N LEU A 134 8.07 5.16 12.62
CA LEU A 134 8.66 6.20 13.46
C LEU A 134 7.80 6.55 14.67
N MET A 135 6.47 6.60 14.51
CA MET A 135 5.56 6.92 15.62
C MET A 135 5.29 5.68 16.47
N VAL A 136 4.80 4.61 15.85
CA VAL A 136 4.42 3.37 16.54
C VAL A 136 5.59 2.41 16.69
N GLY A 137 6.42 2.27 15.65
CA GLY A 137 7.61 1.42 15.65
C GLY A 137 7.33 -0.08 15.59
N THR A 138 6.12 -0.49 15.22
CA THR A 138 5.78 -1.91 15.09
C THR A 138 4.58 -2.18 14.19
N VAL A 139 4.64 -3.31 13.46
CA VAL A 139 3.58 -3.80 12.56
C VAL A 139 3.43 -5.29 12.77
N VAL A 140 2.24 -5.86 12.58
CA VAL A 140 2.08 -7.33 12.55
C VAL A 140 3.03 -7.94 11.52
N SER A 141 3.66 -9.07 11.87
CA SER A 141 4.64 -9.70 10.98
C SER A 141 3.97 -10.43 9.81
N GLN A 142 4.67 -10.55 8.68
CA GLN A 142 4.21 -11.33 7.52
C GLN A 142 3.93 -12.79 7.87
N ALA A 143 4.72 -13.36 8.79
CA ALA A 143 4.49 -14.71 9.28
C ALA A 143 3.16 -14.85 10.04
N CYS A 144 2.65 -13.78 10.67
CA CYS A 144 1.39 -13.81 11.41
C CYS A 144 0.19 -13.45 10.53
N PHE A 145 0.33 -12.45 9.67
CA PHE A 145 -0.75 -11.95 8.84
C PHE A 145 -0.24 -11.53 7.45
N SER A 146 -0.97 -11.91 6.40
CA SER A 146 -0.62 -11.64 5.00
C SER A 146 -1.84 -11.79 4.10
N GLU A 147 -1.73 -11.31 2.86
CA GLU A 147 -2.73 -11.48 1.81
C GLU A 147 -2.99 -12.96 1.51
N GLU A 148 -1.97 -13.82 1.62
CA GLU A 148 -2.09 -15.28 1.51
C GLU A 148 -3.07 -15.84 2.55
N LYS A 149 -2.97 -15.39 3.80
CA LYS A 149 -3.88 -15.83 4.87
C LYS A 149 -5.28 -15.24 4.75
N LEU A 150 -5.41 -14.06 4.14
CA LEU A 150 -6.70 -13.45 3.84
C LEU A 150 -7.43 -14.23 2.73
N PHE A 151 -6.76 -14.44 1.58
CA PHE A 151 -7.39 -14.97 0.39
C PHE A 151 -7.33 -16.49 0.25
N LYS A 152 -6.45 -17.18 0.98
CA LYS A 152 -6.35 -18.65 1.02
C LYS A 152 -6.29 -19.26 -0.39
N ASP A 153 -7.30 -20.02 -0.79
CA ASP A 153 -7.44 -20.66 -2.11
C ASP A 153 -7.52 -19.66 -3.27
N LYS A 154 -7.83 -18.39 -2.98
CA LYS A 154 -7.94 -17.30 -3.95
C LYS A 154 -6.68 -16.45 -4.03
N PHE A 155 -5.67 -16.74 -3.21
CA PHE A 155 -4.39 -16.05 -3.29
C PHE A 155 -3.62 -16.52 -4.53
N VAL A 156 -3.00 -15.59 -5.25
CA VAL A 156 -2.14 -15.90 -6.40
C VAL A 156 -0.68 -15.69 -5.99
N PRO A 157 0.09 -16.76 -5.71
CA PRO A 157 1.45 -16.63 -5.18
C PRO A 157 2.41 -15.85 -6.06
N SER A 158 2.27 -15.96 -7.38
CA SER A 158 3.14 -15.25 -8.32
C SER A 158 2.84 -13.75 -8.41
N GLY A 159 1.64 -13.34 -7.99
CA GLY A 159 1.13 -11.98 -8.16
C GLY A 159 0.55 -11.66 -9.54
N ALA A 160 0.65 -12.56 -10.53
CA ALA A 160 0.02 -12.37 -11.84
C ALA A 160 -1.49 -12.63 -11.80
N ILE A 161 -2.17 -11.74 -11.10
CA ILE A 161 -3.62 -11.77 -10.93
C ILE A 161 -4.32 -11.48 -12.26
N THR A 162 -5.29 -12.32 -12.60
CA THR A 162 -6.20 -12.08 -13.72
C THR A 162 -7.43 -11.28 -13.27
N ALA A 163 -8.23 -10.82 -14.23
CA ALA A 163 -9.51 -10.18 -13.92
C ALA A 163 -10.48 -11.13 -13.17
N ALA A 164 -10.38 -12.44 -13.40
CA ALA A 164 -11.18 -13.43 -12.67
C ALA A 164 -10.74 -13.55 -11.21
N ASP A 165 -9.43 -13.54 -10.96
CA ASP A 165 -8.85 -13.58 -9.60
C ASP A 165 -9.26 -12.34 -8.81
N VAL A 166 -9.11 -11.16 -9.40
CA VAL A 166 -9.55 -9.89 -8.80
C VAL A 166 -11.03 -9.96 -8.46
N LYS A 167 -11.88 -10.41 -9.39
CA LYS A 167 -13.32 -10.56 -9.14
C LYS A 167 -13.61 -11.52 -7.98
N ALA A 168 -12.92 -12.66 -7.92
CA ALA A 168 -13.09 -13.65 -6.87
C ALA A 168 -12.67 -13.12 -5.49
N GLN A 169 -11.54 -12.42 -5.42
CA GLN A 169 -11.04 -11.78 -4.20
C GLN A 169 -11.96 -10.64 -3.73
N ARG A 170 -12.45 -9.80 -4.66
CA ARG A 170 -13.40 -8.72 -4.37
C ARG A 170 -14.76 -9.25 -3.90
N ALA A 171 -15.19 -10.42 -4.37
CA ALA A 171 -16.41 -11.04 -3.88
C ALA A 171 -16.32 -11.40 -2.38
N VAL A 172 -15.14 -11.81 -1.88
CA VAL A 172 -14.93 -12.06 -0.44
C VAL A 172 -15.10 -10.77 0.36
N LEU A 173 -14.45 -9.68 -0.06
CA LEU A 173 -14.56 -8.39 0.62
C LEU A 173 -16.00 -7.86 0.61
N LYS A 174 -16.67 -7.97 -0.54
CA LYS A 174 -18.06 -7.56 -0.67
C LYS A 174 -18.97 -8.38 0.25
N ALA A 175 -18.78 -9.69 0.34
CA ALA A 175 -19.56 -10.53 1.25
C ALA A 175 -19.32 -10.15 2.72
N LEU A 176 -18.08 -9.84 3.12
CA LEU A 176 -17.76 -9.34 4.46
C LEU A 176 -18.41 -7.97 4.72
N GLU A 177 -18.41 -7.08 3.73
CA GLU A 177 -19.04 -5.76 3.84
C GLU A 177 -20.56 -5.87 3.95
N ASP A 178 -21.20 -6.69 3.09
CA ASP A 178 -22.63 -6.94 3.13
C ASP A 178 -23.04 -7.54 4.49
N PHE A 179 -22.27 -8.53 5.00
CA PHE A 179 -22.46 -9.09 6.34
C PHE A 179 -22.38 -8.01 7.43
N TYR A 180 -21.35 -7.16 7.38
CA TYR A 180 -21.20 -6.06 8.33
C TYR A 180 -22.38 -5.09 8.25
N GLN A 181 -22.81 -4.66 7.06
CA GLN A 181 -23.92 -3.72 6.92
C GLN A 181 -25.25 -4.29 7.43
N GLN A 182 -25.46 -5.59 7.23
CA GLN A 182 -26.66 -6.28 7.70
C GLN A 182 -26.69 -6.42 9.24
N HIS A 183 -25.54 -6.67 9.86
CA HIS A 183 -25.45 -7.07 11.28
C HIS A 183 -24.80 -6.04 12.20
N ARG A 184 -24.33 -4.89 11.69
CA ARG A 184 -23.64 -3.87 12.49
C ARG A 184 -24.49 -3.38 13.66
N LEU A 185 -23.84 -3.22 14.81
CA LEU A 185 -24.47 -2.68 16.00
C LEU A 185 -24.49 -1.15 15.91
N LYS A 186 -25.55 -0.53 16.46
CA LYS A 186 -25.66 0.94 16.52
C LYS A 186 -24.64 1.58 17.45
N ALA A 187 -24.14 0.81 18.42
CA ALA A 187 -23.12 1.22 19.37
C ALA A 187 -22.24 0.03 19.73
N PRO A 188 -20.98 0.26 20.14
CA PRO A 188 -20.13 -0.78 20.72
C PRO A 188 -20.83 -1.45 21.90
N CYS A 189 -20.71 -2.78 22.00
CA CYS A 189 -21.37 -3.56 23.03
C CYS A 189 -20.39 -4.58 23.62
N ALA A 190 -20.05 -4.42 24.91
CA ALA A 190 -19.07 -5.26 25.59
C ALA A 190 -19.58 -6.68 25.87
N ASP A 191 -20.88 -6.80 26.19
CA ASP A 191 -21.52 -8.05 26.60
C ASP A 191 -22.29 -8.75 25.46
N CYS A 192 -22.27 -8.17 24.26
CA CYS A 192 -22.94 -8.78 23.12
C CYS A 192 -22.23 -10.06 22.67
N VAL A 193 -23.03 -11.02 22.19
CA VAL A 193 -22.58 -12.29 21.64
C VAL A 193 -23.28 -12.49 20.31
N ALA A 194 -22.51 -12.80 19.26
CA ALA A 194 -23.08 -13.10 17.95
C ALA A 194 -23.91 -14.38 18.03
N SER A 195 -25.10 -14.36 17.42
CA SER A 195 -25.95 -15.54 17.34
C SER A 195 -25.25 -16.69 16.59
N PRO A 196 -25.62 -17.96 16.83
CA PRO A 196 -25.08 -19.09 16.07
C PRO A 196 -25.23 -18.95 14.55
N ALA A 197 -26.33 -18.34 14.09
CA ALA A 197 -26.56 -18.06 12.68
C ALA A 197 -25.55 -17.05 12.11
N GLN A 198 -25.30 -15.94 12.82
CA GLN A 198 -24.30 -14.95 12.41
C GLN A 198 -22.88 -15.53 12.39
N VAL A 199 -22.55 -16.39 13.36
CA VAL A 199 -21.25 -17.08 13.38
C VAL A 199 -21.11 -17.99 12.16
N ALA A 200 -22.12 -18.83 11.88
CA ALA A 200 -22.10 -19.73 10.74
C ALA A 200 -22.05 -18.99 9.39
N GLU A 201 -22.81 -17.91 9.24
CA GLU A 201 -22.79 -17.05 8.05
C GLU A 201 -21.41 -16.44 7.83
N LEU A 202 -20.81 -15.84 8.86
CA LEU A 202 -19.46 -15.27 8.75
C LEU A 202 -18.42 -16.35 8.43
N GLN A 203 -18.48 -17.51 9.08
CA GLN A 203 -17.55 -18.61 8.81
C GLN A 203 -17.63 -19.14 7.38
N ALA A 204 -18.81 -19.09 6.75
CA ALA A 204 -18.98 -19.45 5.35
C ALA A 204 -18.33 -18.43 4.39
N ILE A 205 -18.23 -17.15 4.80
CA ILE A 205 -17.55 -16.10 4.04
C ILE A 205 -16.04 -16.13 4.28
N TYR A 206 -15.65 -16.15 5.55
CA TYR A 206 -14.27 -16.12 6.01
C TYR A 206 -14.13 -16.88 7.33
N ALA A 207 -13.36 -17.97 7.31
CA ALA A 207 -13.06 -18.73 8.52
C ALA A 207 -12.10 -17.96 9.44
N THR A 208 -12.68 -17.06 10.24
CA THR A 208 -12.02 -16.27 11.28
C THR A 208 -11.78 -17.12 12.54
N PRO A 209 -10.67 -16.90 13.28
CA PRO A 209 -10.43 -17.53 14.57
C PRO A 209 -11.21 -16.87 15.74
N ARG A 210 -12.02 -15.84 15.46
CA ARG A 210 -12.81 -15.14 16.48
C ARG A 210 -13.95 -16.01 16.99
N ASP A 211 -14.18 -15.94 18.30
CA ASP A 211 -15.37 -16.51 18.93
C ASP A 211 -16.59 -15.57 18.76
N ALA A 212 -17.76 -16.03 19.21
CA ALA A 212 -19.01 -15.28 19.07
C ALA A 212 -18.98 -13.89 19.74
N ARG A 213 -18.23 -13.74 20.85
CA ARG A 213 -18.04 -12.44 21.51
C ARG A 213 -17.14 -11.53 20.68
N GLY A 214 -16.02 -12.03 20.18
CA GLY A 214 -15.11 -11.30 19.31
C GLY A 214 -15.78 -10.83 18.01
N ILE A 215 -16.68 -11.65 17.44
CA ILE A 215 -17.50 -11.28 16.27
C ILE A 215 -18.46 -10.14 16.63
N ALA A 216 -19.19 -10.23 17.75
CA ALA A 216 -20.10 -9.15 18.18
C ALA A 216 -19.36 -7.84 18.46
N GLN A 217 -18.17 -7.90 19.07
CA GLN A 217 -17.32 -6.73 19.28
C GLN A 217 -16.86 -6.11 17.95
N ALA A 218 -16.52 -6.93 16.95
CA ALA A 218 -16.17 -6.44 15.62
C ALA A 218 -17.37 -5.78 14.92
N LEU A 219 -18.57 -6.34 15.05
CA LEU A 219 -19.83 -5.74 14.53
C LEU A 219 -20.18 -4.40 15.20
N GLY A 220 -19.60 -4.12 16.37
CA GLY A 220 -19.73 -2.83 17.06
C GLY A 220 -18.74 -1.76 16.59
N LYS A 221 -17.86 -2.05 15.62
CA LYS A 221 -16.96 -1.04 15.06
C LYS A 221 -17.74 0.00 14.25
N PRO A 222 -17.30 1.28 14.19
CA PRO A 222 -18.06 2.32 13.50
C PRO A 222 -18.09 2.16 11.97
N HIS A 223 -17.03 1.58 11.41
CA HIS A 223 -16.80 1.50 9.97
C HIS A 223 -16.39 0.08 9.57
N PHE A 224 -16.57 -0.23 8.28
CA PHE A 224 -16.21 -1.53 7.73
C PHE A 224 -14.72 -1.84 7.92
N GLY A 225 -13.82 -0.86 7.74
CA GLY A 225 -12.38 -1.06 7.92
C GLY A 225 -12.00 -1.58 9.32
N GLY A 226 -12.68 -1.09 10.36
CA GLY A 226 -12.47 -1.55 11.74
C GLY A 226 -13.03 -2.95 11.99
N PHE A 227 -14.21 -3.26 11.44
CA PHE A 227 -14.76 -4.61 11.44
C PHE A 227 -13.82 -5.59 10.71
N PHE A 228 -13.39 -5.21 9.50
CA PHE A 228 -12.51 -5.99 8.64
C PHE A 228 -11.20 -6.32 9.37
N SER A 229 -10.48 -5.32 9.86
CA SER A 229 -9.27 -5.47 10.68
C SER A 229 -9.48 -6.36 11.91
N ALA A 230 -10.61 -6.21 12.62
CA ALA A 230 -10.91 -7.04 13.79
C ALA A 230 -11.16 -8.51 13.46
N ILE A 231 -11.81 -8.80 12.33
CA ILE A 231 -12.16 -10.16 11.90
C ILE A 231 -10.98 -10.90 11.27
N ILE A 232 -10.23 -10.23 10.39
CA ILE A 232 -9.19 -10.89 9.58
C ILE A 232 -7.86 -11.04 10.31
N ILE A 233 -7.58 -10.19 11.32
CA ILE A 233 -6.34 -10.27 12.08
C ILE A 233 -6.57 -11.14 13.31
N PRO A 234 -5.90 -12.30 13.38
CA PRO A 234 -6.00 -13.17 14.53
C PRO A 234 -5.59 -12.44 15.82
N PRO A 235 -6.32 -12.62 16.95
CA PRO A 235 -6.00 -11.96 18.21
C PRO A 235 -4.55 -12.14 18.66
N GLU A 236 -3.96 -13.31 18.42
CA GLU A 236 -2.58 -13.65 18.76
C GLU A 236 -1.56 -12.82 17.99
N CYS A 237 -1.89 -12.31 16.79
CA CYS A 237 -1.02 -11.42 16.03
C CYS A 237 -0.86 -10.04 16.68
N ARG A 238 -1.73 -9.69 17.63
CA ARG A 238 -1.60 -8.45 18.40
C ARG A 238 -0.48 -8.52 19.44
N ARG A 239 -0.01 -9.72 19.81
CA ARG A 239 1.09 -9.91 20.77
C ARG A 239 2.39 -9.38 20.19
N LEU A 240 3.22 -8.75 21.03
CA LEU A 240 4.49 -8.17 20.61
C LEU A 240 5.41 -9.19 19.91
N SER A 241 5.42 -10.44 20.37
CA SER A 241 6.21 -11.54 19.78
C SER A 241 5.77 -11.98 18.38
N ARG A 242 4.66 -11.43 17.86
CA ARG A 242 4.12 -11.70 16.52
C ARG A 242 4.17 -10.46 15.62
N ARG A 243 4.98 -9.48 16.01
CA ARG A 243 5.14 -8.22 15.30
C ARG A 243 6.58 -8.02 14.87
N ALA A 244 6.74 -7.36 13.74
CA ALA A 244 7.99 -6.77 13.32
C ALA A 244 8.20 -5.47 14.12
N LEU A 245 9.38 -5.33 14.74
CA LEU A 245 9.78 -4.14 15.52
C LEU A 245 10.73 -3.30 14.69
N PHE A 246 10.44 -2.02 14.52
CA PHE A 246 11.31 -1.11 13.80
C PHE A 246 12.42 -0.58 14.73
N GLU A 247 13.58 -1.22 14.71
CA GLU A 247 14.67 -0.94 15.66
C GLU A 247 15.34 0.44 15.46
N LEU A 248 15.08 1.08 14.32
CA LEU A 248 15.70 2.35 13.92
C LEU A 248 14.81 3.58 14.15
N LYS A 249 13.66 3.43 14.82
CA LYS A 249 12.66 4.52 14.96
C LYS A 249 13.24 5.81 15.55
N ASP A 250 14.13 5.70 16.53
CA ASP A 250 14.69 6.88 17.21
C ASP A 250 15.84 7.52 16.44
N LYS A 251 16.39 6.81 15.44
CA LYS A 251 17.58 7.20 14.65
C LYS A 251 17.24 7.80 13.30
N LEU A 252 16.03 7.55 12.79
CA LEU A 252 15.61 7.94 11.45
C LEU A 252 14.47 8.96 11.47
N GLN A 253 14.35 9.72 10.40
CA GLN A 253 13.24 10.65 10.13
C GLN A 253 12.77 10.50 8.68
N ILE A 254 11.53 10.90 8.40
CA ILE A 254 11.02 11.02 7.03
C ILE A 254 11.53 12.32 6.42
N ARG A 255 12.14 12.22 5.24
CA ARG A 255 12.36 13.34 4.32
C ARG A 255 11.42 13.18 3.15
N ALA A 256 10.66 14.23 2.82
CA ALA A 256 9.66 14.17 1.77
C ALA A 256 9.66 15.45 0.93
N LEU A 257 9.61 15.31 -0.39
CA LEU A 257 9.66 16.39 -1.36
C LEU A 257 8.51 16.24 -2.37
N PRO A 258 8.05 17.31 -3.02
CA PRO A 258 8.46 18.71 -2.88
C PRO A 258 7.90 19.37 -1.62
N GLU A 259 8.74 20.16 -0.94
CA GLU A 259 8.38 21.09 0.14
C GLU A 259 8.04 22.48 -0.42
N THR A 260 8.69 22.86 -1.53
CA THR A 260 8.57 24.18 -2.14
C THR A 260 8.17 24.09 -3.62
N SER A 261 7.74 25.21 -4.21
CA SER A 261 7.40 25.28 -5.64
C SER A 261 8.59 25.02 -6.56
N GLN A 262 9.82 25.36 -6.14
CA GLN A 262 11.05 25.14 -6.90
C GLN A 262 11.37 23.65 -7.08
N GLN A 263 10.81 22.79 -6.24
CA GLN A 263 10.96 21.34 -6.35
C GLN A 263 9.85 20.71 -7.18
N LYS A 264 8.89 21.46 -7.74
CA LYS A 264 7.74 20.91 -8.48
C LYS A 264 8.03 20.64 -9.96
N HIS A 265 9.20 20.08 -10.24
CA HIS A 265 9.60 19.67 -11.59
C HIS A 265 10.78 18.69 -11.54
N PHE A 266 11.02 18.00 -12.65
CA PHE A 266 12.06 16.97 -12.76
C PHE A 266 13.44 17.43 -12.26
N ALA A 267 13.89 18.62 -12.70
CA ALA A 267 15.21 19.15 -12.35
C ALA A 267 15.39 19.46 -10.84
N GLY A 268 14.30 19.46 -10.07
CA GLY A 268 14.30 19.71 -8.63
C GLY A 268 14.13 18.42 -7.83
N LEU A 269 13.26 17.50 -8.27
CA LEU A 269 13.05 16.22 -7.58
C LEU A 269 14.09 15.16 -7.91
N TYR A 270 14.48 15.03 -9.18
CA TYR A 270 15.33 13.93 -9.61
C TYR A 270 16.70 13.93 -8.91
N PRO A 271 17.42 15.06 -8.78
CA PRO A 271 18.69 15.09 -8.05
C PRO A 271 18.55 14.69 -6.57
N ALA A 272 17.47 15.09 -5.91
CA ALA A 272 17.24 14.73 -4.52
C ALA A 272 16.90 13.24 -4.36
N LEU A 273 16.14 12.67 -5.30
CA LEU A 273 15.87 11.24 -5.36
C LEU A 273 17.17 10.44 -5.55
N THR A 274 18.02 10.82 -6.50
CA THR A 274 19.28 10.09 -6.75
C THR A 274 20.23 10.24 -5.56
N GLN A 275 20.31 11.43 -4.95
CA GLN A 275 21.11 11.64 -3.74
C GLN A 275 20.63 10.76 -2.58
N ALA A 276 19.32 10.58 -2.41
CA ALA A 276 18.78 9.70 -1.38
C ALA A 276 19.18 8.24 -1.64
N ILE A 277 19.10 7.78 -2.89
CA ILE A 277 19.53 6.44 -3.29
C ILE A 277 21.04 6.27 -3.10
N ASP A 278 21.86 7.24 -3.53
CA ASP A 278 23.32 7.21 -3.35
C ASP A 278 23.73 7.14 -1.86
N ALA A 279 22.90 7.70 -0.98
CA ALA A 279 23.07 7.63 0.47
C ALA A 279 22.54 6.33 1.10
N GLY A 280 22.10 5.35 0.30
CA GLY A 280 21.62 4.06 0.77
C GLY A 280 20.13 4.01 1.12
N ASN A 281 19.33 5.00 0.69
CA ASN A 281 17.92 5.10 1.07
C ASN A 281 17.00 4.75 -0.11
N PRO A 282 16.13 3.73 0.00
CA PRO A 282 15.08 3.50 -0.99
C PRO A 282 14.05 4.63 -0.92
N VAL A 283 13.60 5.08 -2.08
CA VAL A 283 12.72 6.26 -2.20
C VAL A 283 11.33 5.83 -2.62
N ILE A 284 10.33 6.09 -1.79
CA ILE A 284 8.93 5.97 -2.18
C ILE A 284 8.61 7.07 -3.18
N ILE A 285 8.01 6.70 -4.30
CA ILE A 285 7.39 7.61 -5.27
C ILE A 285 5.87 7.45 -5.11
N ALA A 286 5.23 8.50 -4.61
CA ALA A 286 3.80 8.57 -4.35
C ALA A 286 3.05 9.25 -5.50
N ASN A 287 1.73 9.04 -5.54
CA ASN A 287 0.81 9.70 -6.49
C ASN A 287 1.11 9.45 -7.97
N VAL A 288 1.77 8.34 -8.31
CA VAL A 288 2.06 7.94 -9.70
C VAL A 288 0.74 7.72 -10.43
N CYS A 289 0.48 8.49 -11.48
CA CYS A 289 -0.74 8.33 -12.28
C CYS A 289 -0.54 7.31 -13.40
N LEU A 290 -1.28 6.20 -13.33
CA LEU A 290 -1.24 5.15 -14.36
C LEU A 290 -2.21 5.42 -15.54
N TYR A 291 -3.02 6.48 -15.49
CA TYR A 291 -4.03 6.77 -16.51
C TYR A 291 -3.49 7.59 -17.68
N ARG A 292 -3.61 7.02 -18.90
CA ARG A 292 -3.13 7.61 -20.17
C ARG A 292 -3.70 9.00 -20.50
N ASP A 293 -5.00 9.18 -20.30
CA ASP A 293 -5.73 10.34 -20.81
C ASP A 293 -5.90 11.43 -19.75
N ALA A 294 -5.08 11.40 -18.68
CA ALA A 294 -4.94 12.51 -17.73
C ALA A 294 -4.19 13.69 -18.38
N LYS A 295 -4.61 14.11 -19.57
CA LYS A 295 -4.28 15.42 -20.13
C LYS A 295 -5.00 16.46 -19.28
N GLN A 296 -4.33 16.85 -18.20
CA GLN A 296 -4.37 18.17 -17.56
C GLN A 296 -5.32 18.49 -16.39
N LYS A 297 -6.17 17.65 -15.77
CA LYS A 297 -6.93 18.12 -14.57
C LYS A 297 -7.06 17.29 -13.28
N LYS A 298 -6.92 15.96 -13.23
CA LYS A 298 -6.72 15.20 -11.97
C LYS A 298 -6.49 13.72 -12.33
N CYS A 299 -5.55 13.03 -11.68
CA CYS A 299 -5.50 11.57 -11.81
C CYS A 299 -6.71 10.96 -11.09
N PRO A 300 -7.52 10.10 -11.73
CA PRO A 300 -8.58 9.39 -11.03
C PRO A 300 -7.99 8.50 -9.94
N GLU A 301 -8.61 8.46 -8.76
CA GLU A 301 -8.08 7.79 -7.56
C GLU A 301 -7.76 6.31 -7.81
N GLN A 302 -8.57 5.62 -8.61
CA GLN A 302 -8.35 4.21 -8.97
C GLN A 302 -7.10 3.95 -9.84
N TYR A 303 -6.50 5.00 -10.40
CA TYR A 303 -5.26 4.93 -11.18
C TYR A 303 -4.08 5.56 -10.45
N GLN A 304 -4.27 6.05 -9.23
CA GLN A 304 -3.16 6.48 -8.38
C GLN A 304 -2.43 5.26 -7.84
N HIS A 305 -1.11 5.32 -7.89
CA HIS A 305 -0.24 4.24 -7.48
C HIS A 305 0.97 4.77 -6.71
N SER A 306 1.66 3.88 -6.01
CA SER A 306 2.95 4.15 -5.40
C SER A 306 3.89 2.98 -5.62
N LEU A 307 5.18 3.29 -5.62
CA LEU A 307 6.27 2.36 -5.87
C LEU A 307 7.53 2.83 -5.16
N VAL A 308 8.56 1.99 -5.12
CA VAL A 308 9.82 2.30 -4.45
C VAL A 308 10.96 2.28 -5.46
N ALA A 309 11.60 3.42 -5.68
CA ALA A 309 12.85 3.49 -6.43
C ALA A 309 14.02 3.02 -5.56
N TYR A 310 14.84 2.13 -6.10
CA TYR A 310 16.00 1.56 -5.40
C TYR A 310 17.28 1.59 -6.24
N GLY A 311 17.24 2.21 -7.42
CA GLY A 311 18.42 2.41 -8.23
C GLY A 311 18.20 3.47 -9.29
N HIS A 312 19.29 4.07 -9.73
CA HIS A 312 19.29 5.04 -10.81
C HIS A 312 20.52 4.84 -11.70
N ALA A 313 20.39 5.24 -12.96
CA ALA A 313 21.49 5.27 -13.91
C ALA A 313 21.17 6.23 -15.05
N ARG A 314 22.21 6.71 -15.73
CA ARG A 314 22.08 7.39 -17.02
C ARG A 314 22.27 6.35 -18.12
N LEU A 315 21.21 5.98 -18.82
CA LEU A 315 21.21 4.90 -19.82
C LEU A 315 21.38 5.50 -21.20
N CYS A 316 22.38 5.04 -21.97
CA CYS A 316 22.64 5.53 -23.32
C CYS A 316 22.45 4.43 -24.36
N THR A 317 21.75 4.74 -25.45
CA THR A 317 21.63 3.85 -26.62
C THR A 317 22.95 3.80 -27.41
N PRO A 318 23.14 2.80 -28.29
CA PRO A 318 24.30 2.76 -29.19
C PRO A 318 24.42 3.99 -30.10
N GLN A 319 23.32 4.71 -30.35
CA GLN A 319 23.28 5.94 -31.11
C GLN A 319 23.66 7.19 -30.28
N GLY A 320 24.05 7.01 -29.02
CA GLY A 320 24.45 8.10 -28.12
C GLY A 320 23.29 8.87 -27.48
N GLN A 321 22.05 8.39 -27.61
CA GLN A 321 20.90 9.03 -26.96
C GLN A 321 20.82 8.56 -25.51
N CYS A 322 20.94 9.48 -24.56
CA CYS A 322 20.94 9.15 -23.14
C CYS A 322 19.67 9.62 -22.43
N GLN A 323 19.17 8.80 -21.50
CA GLN A 323 18.00 9.08 -20.68
C GLN A 323 18.27 8.65 -19.23
N GLU A 324 17.68 9.37 -18.29
CA GLU A 324 17.75 9.03 -16.87
C GLU A 324 16.78 7.88 -16.58
N GLY A 325 17.28 6.83 -15.95
CA GLY A 325 16.54 5.61 -15.65
C GLY A 325 16.42 5.36 -14.15
N LEU A 326 15.31 4.73 -13.76
CA LEU A 326 15.08 4.24 -12.40
C LEU A 326 14.81 2.74 -12.39
N LYS A 327 15.31 2.09 -11.35
CA LYS A 327 14.90 0.75 -10.92
C LYS A 327 13.85 0.88 -9.83
N VAL A 328 12.75 0.15 -10.00
CA VAL A 328 11.59 0.26 -9.11
C VAL A 328 11.13 -1.11 -8.62
N LEU A 329 10.69 -1.13 -7.37
CA LEU A 329 9.96 -2.21 -6.74
C LEU A 329 8.49 -1.81 -6.66
N ASN A 330 7.58 -2.70 -7.04
CA ASN A 330 6.14 -2.43 -7.02
C ASN A 330 5.36 -3.47 -6.22
N SER A 331 4.05 -3.25 -6.15
CA SER A 331 3.09 -4.10 -5.43
C SER A 331 2.28 -5.03 -6.34
N TRP A 332 2.74 -5.31 -7.56
CA TRP A 332 2.09 -6.29 -8.48
C TRP A 332 2.67 -7.70 -8.33
N GLY A 333 3.61 -7.89 -7.40
CA GLY A 333 4.15 -9.20 -7.04
C GLY A 333 5.38 -9.62 -7.84
N GLN A 334 5.92 -10.75 -7.42
CA GLN A 334 7.24 -11.23 -7.83
C GLN A 334 7.33 -11.53 -9.33
N GLN A 335 6.26 -12.07 -9.94
CA GLN A 335 6.27 -12.33 -11.38
C GLN A 335 6.42 -11.05 -12.20
N TRP A 336 5.73 -9.98 -11.82
CA TRP A 336 5.95 -8.69 -12.49
C TRP A 336 7.39 -8.20 -12.26
N GLN A 337 7.92 -8.35 -11.05
CA GLN A 337 9.28 -7.91 -10.73
C GLN A 337 10.36 -8.67 -11.52
N GLU A 338 10.13 -9.95 -11.82
CA GLU A 338 11.03 -10.82 -12.59
C GLU A 338 10.97 -10.56 -14.10
N HIS A 339 9.82 -10.17 -14.64
CA HIS A 339 9.67 -9.90 -16.08
C HIS A 339 9.88 -8.44 -16.45
N GLU A 340 9.17 -7.53 -15.77
CA GLU A 340 9.14 -6.11 -16.08
C GLU A 340 10.05 -5.31 -15.14
N GLY A 341 10.11 -5.68 -13.87
CA GLY A 341 10.95 -5.00 -12.87
C GLY A 341 12.46 -5.11 -13.10
N GLN A 342 12.89 -6.00 -14.01
CA GLN A 342 14.26 -6.11 -14.48
C GLN A 342 14.63 -5.05 -15.54
N GLN A 343 13.67 -4.26 -16.00
CA GLN A 343 13.92 -3.16 -16.94
C GLN A 343 14.31 -1.87 -16.20
N TRP A 344 14.81 -0.90 -16.95
CA TRP A 344 14.99 0.48 -16.47
C TRP A 344 13.80 1.30 -16.96
N PHE A 345 13.22 2.11 -16.07
CA PHE A 345 12.08 2.97 -16.43
C PHE A 345 12.52 4.43 -16.60
N ASP A 346 11.97 5.13 -17.58
CA ASP A 346 12.22 6.56 -17.84
C ASP A 346 11.84 7.38 -16.60
N ALA A 347 12.87 7.93 -15.93
CA ALA A 347 12.73 8.64 -14.67
C ALA A 347 11.86 9.90 -14.83
N ARG A 348 11.96 10.57 -15.98
CA ARG A 348 11.22 11.81 -16.23
C ARG A 348 9.75 11.52 -16.39
N ARG A 349 9.38 10.54 -17.21
CA ARG A 349 7.98 10.15 -17.38
C ARG A 349 7.37 9.68 -16.07
N LEU A 350 8.14 8.94 -15.27
CA LEU A 350 7.70 8.48 -13.96
C LEU A 350 7.42 9.64 -13.00
N LEU A 351 8.36 10.58 -12.86
CA LEU A 351 8.18 11.73 -11.96
C LEU A 351 7.13 12.73 -12.47
N ASP A 352 7.05 12.97 -13.79
CA ASP A 352 6.01 13.80 -14.40
C ASP A 352 4.60 13.24 -14.11
N SER A 353 4.45 11.91 -14.06
CA SER A 353 3.18 11.25 -13.77
C SER A 353 2.65 11.50 -12.35
N THR A 354 3.52 11.94 -11.43
CA THR A 354 3.13 12.32 -10.06
C THR A 354 2.42 13.69 -10.01
N GLY A 355 2.48 14.45 -11.10
CA GLY A 355 2.05 15.84 -11.15
C GLY A 355 2.82 16.76 -10.20
N TYR A 356 3.94 16.29 -9.64
CA TYR A 356 4.73 16.99 -8.63
C TYR A 356 3.88 17.45 -7.43
N GLY A 357 2.92 16.60 -7.05
CA GLY A 357 2.09 16.81 -5.86
C GLY A 357 2.92 16.96 -4.59
N LYS A 358 2.35 17.55 -3.53
CA LYS A 358 3.05 17.66 -2.24
C LYS A 358 3.55 16.28 -1.79
N GLN A 359 4.82 16.19 -1.37
CA GLN A 359 5.41 14.95 -0.86
C GLN A 359 5.27 13.77 -1.86
N SER A 360 5.44 14.02 -3.17
CA SER A 360 5.40 12.99 -4.20
C SER A 360 6.59 12.03 -4.18
N ILE A 361 7.69 12.37 -3.49
CA ILE A 361 8.76 11.43 -3.15
C ILE A 361 9.12 11.54 -1.67
N GLY A 362 9.62 10.46 -1.09
CA GLY A 362 10.19 10.51 0.26
C GLY A 362 10.91 9.23 0.67
N TRP A 363 11.75 9.35 1.69
CA TRP A 363 12.60 8.28 2.21
C TRP A 363 12.81 8.45 3.72
N LEU A 364 13.35 7.42 4.35
CA LEU A 364 13.91 7.54 5.70
C LEU A 364 15.38 7.93 5.59
N GLU A 365 15.83 8.86 6.42
CA GLU A 365 17.23 9.26 6.56
C GLU A 365 17.62 9.40 8.03
N ARG A 366 18.92 9.43 8.33
CA ARG A 366 19.40 9.63 9.70
C ARG A 366 19.01 11.01 10.21
N LYS A 367 18.54 11.09 11.46
CA LYS A 367 18.39 12.38 12.16
C LYS A 367 19.75 13.04 12.27
N HIS A 368 19.85 14.31 11.88
CA HIS A 368 21.00 15.11 12.23
C HIS A 368 21.00 15.38 13.74
N PRO A 369 22.15 15.30 14.44
CA PRO A 369 22.24 15.79 15.80
C PRO A 369 21.80 17.26 15.83
N PRO A 370 21.10 17.73 16.88
CA PRO A 370 20.84 19.16 17.02
C PRO A 370 22.19 19.89 17.02
N GLU A 371 22.35 20.87 16.13
CA GLU A 371 23.46 21.81 16.17
C GLU A 371 23.34 22.59 17.50
N HIS A 372 24.33 22.42 18.38
CA HIS A 372 24.41 23.10 19.67
C HIS A 372 25.12 24.44 19.57
#